data_AF-A0A4R4ZHK7-F1
#
_entry.id   AF-A0A4R4ZHK7-F1
#
_cell.length_a   1.000
_cell.length_b   1.000
_cell.length_c   1.000
_cell.angle_alpha   90.00
_cell.angle_beta   90.00
_cell.angle_gamma   90.00
#
_symmetry.space_group_name_H-M   'P 1'
#
loop_
_entity.id
_entity.type
_entity.pdbx_description
1 polymer ?
#
loop_
_entity_poly.entity_id
_entity_poly.type
_entity_poly.pdbx_seq_one_letter_code
_entity_poly.pdbx_strand_id
1 'polypeptide(L)'
;MTEMERRHRRVQRIVAGVYVGIPVVLLAIVALVSSRGPAAGWIVCAVPVAMLGLGLYLLPRHRYQPRWWPGVGGLFGAVAAVTAVVYPLVNGMWWVTALLLGVIAALPAAAFGLLVGILLARRANQVLLVPVMPELAESPYELMFLLRGLTRGTVLLGADTIEIRSTPTARGEHQSRSYPLSAITGTFEASLSGAERLKFPIAITVGGTPGPAVILQASGEDWVLPTNEAAILIELLDHRRTAKA
;
A
#
# COMPACT_ATOMS: atom_id res chain seq x y z
N MET A 1 27.81 -0.71 0.78
CA MET A 1 26.38 -0.43 1.08
C MET A 1 25.75 0.08 -0.21
N THR A 2 24.99 -0.78 -0.89
CA THR A 2 24.38 -0.44 -2.19
C THR A 2 23.27 0.60 -2.00
N GLU A 3 22.90 1.30 -3.08
CA GLU A 3 21.79 2.28 -3.04
C GLU A 3 20.48 1.61 -2.63
N MET A 4 20.24 0.38 -3.10
CA MET A 4 19.09 -0.42 -2.69
C MET A 4 19.07 -0.73 -1.19
N GLU A 5 20.22 -1.02 -0.57
CA GLU A 5 20.29 -1.27 0.88
C GLU A 5 19.96 0.00 1.69
N ARG A 6 20.38 1.19 1.21
CA ARG A 6 19.99 2.48 1.78
C ARG A 6 18.49 2.71 1.70
N ARG A 7 17.89 2.50 0.52
CA ARG A 7 16.45 2.64 0.30
C ARG A 7 15.65 1.67 1.16
N HIS A 8 16.05 0.41 1.20
CA HIS A 8 15.43 -0.61 2.06
C HIS A 8 15.41 -0.17 3.52
N ARG A 9 16.56 0.21 4.09
CA ARG A 9 16.62 0.67 5.49
C ARG A 9 15.74 1.91 5.74
N ARG A 10 15.72 2.86 4.81
CA ARG A 10 14.90 4.08 4.93
C ARG A 10 13.41 3.75 4.90
N VAL A 11 12.97 2.92 3.96
CA VAL A 11 11.58 2.47 3.84
C VAL A 11 11.15 1.70 5.08
N GLN A 12 11.99 0.77 5.55
CA GLN A 12 11.70 -0.02 6.75
C GLN A 12 11.56 0.84 8.00
N ARG A 13 12.36 1.91 8.14
CA ARG A 13 12.20 2.87 9.24
C ARG A 13 10.86 3.62 9.15
N ILE A 14 10.44 4.03 7.95
CA ILE A 14 9.15 4.72 7.78
C ILE A 14 8.00 3.76 8.09
N VAL A 15 8.03 2.54 7.55
CA VAL A 15 6.99 1.53 7.80
C VAL A 15 6.95 1.14 9.29
N ALA A 16 8.09 0.88 9.92
CA ALA A 16 8.15 0.63 11.37
C ALA A 16 7.65 1.84 12.18
N GLY A 17 7.98 3.07 11.75
CA GLY A 17 7.47 4.29 12.35
C GLY A 17 5.95 4.41 12.27
N VAL A 18 5.34 4.02 11.16
CA VAL A 18 3.88 4.00 11.00
C VAL A 18 3.23 2.91 11.85
N TYR A 19 3.75 1.68 11.81
CA TYR A 19 3.12 0.53 12.46
C TYR A 19 3.36 0.45 13.97
N VAL A 20 4.50 0.95 14.45
CA VAL A 20 4.93 0.85 15.85
C VAL A 20 5.13 2.25 16.45
N GLY A 21 5.76 3.17 15.72
CA GLY A 21 6.03 4.52 16.21
C GLY A 21 4.76 5.31 16.54
N ILE A 22 3.76 5.33 15.66
CA ILE A 22 2.48 6.03 15.90
C ILE A 22 1.79 5.50 17.18
N PRO A 23 1.56 4.18 17.36
CA PRO A 23 1.00 3.64 18.60
C PRO A 23 1.82 3.96 19.86
N VAL A 24 3.16 3.90 19.78
CA VAL A 24 4.04 4.19 20.93
C VAL A 24 3.97 5.66 21.35
N VAL A 25 4.01 6.58 20.38
CA VAL A 25 3.87 8.02 20.65
C VAL A 25 2.47 8.30 21.23
N LEU A 26 1.43 7.70 20.67
CA LEU A 26 0.07 7.83 21.19
C LEU A 26 -0.03 7.30 22.63
N LEU A 27 0.56 6.14 22.93
CA LEU A 27 0.61 5.59 24.29
C LEU A 27 1.24 6.57 25.27
N ALA A 28 2.37 7.19 24.90
CA ALA A 28 3.04 8.18 25.72
C ALA A 28 2.16 9.40 25.99
N ILE A 29 1.45 9.90 24.96
CA ILE A 29 0.50 11.02 25.11
C ILE A 29 -0.64 10.64 26.06
N VAL A 30 -1.27 9.48 25.85
CA VAL A 30 -2.40 9.02 26.69
C VAL A 30 -1.93 8.80 28.13
N ALA A 31 -0.78 8.19 28.36
CA ALA A 31 -0.22 7.98 29.70
C ALA A 31 0.08 9.32 30.40
N LEU A 32 0.66 10.28 29.68
CA LEU A 32 0.97 11.62 30.19
C LEU A 32 -0.28 12.44 30.55
N VAL A 33 -1.37 12.26 29.82
CA VAL A 33 -2.66 12.89 30.15
C VAL A 33 -3.35 12.15 31.30
N SER A 34 -3.31 10.81 31.29
CA SER A 34 -3.89 9.95 32.36
C SER A 34 -3.23 10.20 33.70
N SER A 35 -1.91 10.45 33.73
CA SER A 35 -1.17 10.70 34.98
C SER A 35 -1.58 12.00 35.69
N ARG A 36 -2.30 12.89 35.00
CA ARG A 36 -2.82 14.15 35.56
C ARG A 36 -4.33 14.09 35.83
N GLY A 37 -4.98 13.00 35.47
CA GLY A 37 -6.43 12.83 35.52
C GLY A 37 -6.87 11.72 36.49
N PRO A 38 -8.17 11.35 36.44
CA PRO A 38 -8.71 10.27 37.27
C PRO A 38 -8.16 8.91 36.85
N ALA A 39 -8.13 7.95 37.79
CA ALA A 39 -7.64 6.58 37.55
C ALA A 39 -8.40 5.86 36.41
N ALA A 40 -9.67 6.21 36.16
CA ALA A 40 -10.43 5.68 35.04
C ALA A 40 -9.86 6.06 33.66
N GLY A 41 -9.07 7.14 33.58
CA GLY A 41 -8.44 7.61 32.35
C GLY A 41 -7.46 6.60 31.74
N TRP A 42 -6.91 5.69 32.55
CA TRP A 42 -6.00 4.63 32.11
C TRP A 42 -6.66 3.60 31.19
N ILE A 43 -8.00 3.49 31.19
CA ILE A 43 -8.75 2.63 30.27
C ILE A 43 -8.45 3.01 28.81
N VAL A 44 -8.20 4.29 28.54
CA VAL A 44 -7.91 4.79 27.18
C VAL A 44 -6.57 4.27 26.65
N CYS A 45 -5.65 3.82 27.52
CA CYS A 45 -4.42 3.13 27.09
C CYS A 45 -4.70 1.84 26.30
N ALA A 46 -5.90 1.24 26.43
CA ALA A 46 -6.29 0.09 25.63
C ALA A 46 -6.23 0.38 24.11
N VAL A 47 -6.52 1.61 23.68
CA VAL A 47 -6.49 2.01 22.26
C VAL A 47 -5.07 1.91 21.67
N PRO A 48 -4.05 2.64 22.18
CA PRO A 48 -2.70 2.52 21.65
C PRO A 48 -2.09 1.12 21.87
N VAL A 49 -2.46 0.40 22.94
CA VAL A 49 -2.02 -1.00 23.14
C VAL A 49 -2.59 -1.92 22.07
N ALA A 50 -3.88 -1.81 21.76
CA ALA A 50 -4.51 -2.59 20.69
C ALA A 50 -3.92 -2.23 19.32
N MET A 51 -3.69 -0.94 19.04
CA MET A 51 -3.01 -0.50 17.83
C MET A 51 -1.57 -1.04 17.74
N LEU A 52 -0.83 -1.07 18.85
CA LEU A 52 0.51 -1.62 18.89
C LEU A 52 0.51 -3.14 18.63
N GLY A 53 -0.41 -3.88 19.26
CA GLY A 53 -0.58 -5.31 19.01
C GLY A 53 -0.93 -5.60 17.55
N LEU A 54 -1.89 -4.84 16.99
CA LEU A 54 -2.26 -4.94 15.58
C LEU A 54 -1.09 -4.55 14.67
N GLY A 55 -0.34 -3.50 15.01
CA GLY A 55 0.84 -3.04 14.28
C GLY A 55 1.93 -4.10 14.24
N LEU A 56 2.26 -4.71 15.38
CA LEU A 56 3.23 -5.80 15.47
C LEU A 56 2.79 -7.06 14.73
N TYR A 57 1.48 -7.34 14.70
CA TYR A 57 0.91 -8.45 13.93
C TYR A 57 0.93 -8.20 12.42
N LEU A 58 0.61 -6.98 11.98
CA LEU A 58 0.52 -6.64 10.55
C LEU A 58 1.88 -6.31 9.94
N LEU A 59 2.83 -5.77 10.72
CA LEU A 59 4.15 -5.38 10.25
C LEU A 59 4.87 -6.50 9.47
N PRO A 60 5.07 -7.72 10.00
CA PRO A 60 5.76 -8.78 9.26
C PRO A 60 5.01 -9.21 7.99
N ARG A 61 3.67 -9.09 7.97
CA ARG A 61 2.83 -9.48 6.83
C ARG A 61 2.84 -8.44 5.70
N HIS A 62 2.82 -7.16 6.06
CA HIS A 62 2.72 -6.06 5.10
C HIS A 62 4.07 -5.40 4.82
N ARG A 63 5.16 -5.82 5.49
CA ARG A 63 6.51 -5.25 5.37
C ARG A 63 6.99 -5.11 3.92
N TYR A 64 6.55 -6.02 3.06
CA TYR A 64 6.96 -6.10 1.66
C TYR A 64 5.80 -5.84 0.68
N GLN A 65 4.69 -5.31 1.18
CA GLN A 65 3.49 -5.04 0.39
C GLN A 65 3.13 -3.54 0.42
N PRO A 66 3.79 -2.71 -0.42
CA PRO A 66 3.60 -1.26 -0.48
C PRO A 66 2.14 -0.80 -0.66
N ARG A 67 1.29 -1.66 -1.22
CA ARG A 67 -0.15 -1.40 -1.40
C ARG A 67 -0.91 -1.19 -0.09
N TRP A 68 -0.50 -1.85 0.99
CA TRP A 68 -1.20 -1.77 2.29
C TRP A 68 -0.76 -0.60 3.16
N TRP A 69 0.42 -0.04 2.90
CA TRP A 69 0.99 1.00 3.76
C TRP A 69 0.10 2.25 3.86
N PRO A 70 -0.49 2.78 2.77
CA PRO A 70 -1.38 3.94 2.88
C PRO A 70 -2.66 3.65 3.65
N GLY A 71 -3.21 2.44 3.52
CA GLY A 71 -4.41 2.04 4.25
C GLY A 71 -4.15 1.98 5.76
N VAL A 72 -3.10 1.27 6.16
CA VAL A 72 -2.73 1.16 7.58
C VAL A 72 -2.27 2.50 8.15
N GLY A 73 -1.45 3.25 7.41
CA GLY A 73 -1.00 4.58 7.81
C GLY A 73 -2.16 5.55 8.00
N GLY A 74 -3.11 5.58 7.07
CA GLY A 74 -4.31 6.41 7.19
C GLY A 74 -5.17 6.03 8.40
N LEU A 75 -5.41 4.74 8.63
CA LEU A 75 -6.19 4.27 9.77
C LEU A 75 -5.51 4.61 11.10
N PHE A 76 -4.22 4.29 11.24
CA PHE A 76 -3.49 4.54 12.49
C PHE A 76 -3.34 6.03 12.75
N GLY A 77 -3.09 6.83 11.70
CA GLY A 77 -3.05 8.28 11.80
C GLY A 77 -4.39 8.87 12.25
N ALA A 78 -5.50 8.43 11.66
CA ALA A 78 -6.84 8.91 12.01
C ALA A 78 -7.19 8.61 13.47
N VAL A 79 -7.02 7.34 13.89
CA VAL A 79 -7.30 6.92 15.28
C VAL A 79 -6.41 7.68 16.26
N ALA A 80 -5.11 7.77 15.97
CA ALA A 80 -4.18 8.49 16.84
C ALA A 80 -4.53 9.98 16.99
N ALA A 81 -4.87 10.65 15.89
CA ALA A 81 -5.25 12.06 15.93
C ALA A 81 -6.56 12.29 16.70
N VAL A 82 -7.57 11.46 16.47
CA VAL A 82 -8.85 11.53 17.22
C VAL A 82 -8.60 11.32 18.70
N THR A 83 -7.89 10.25 19.07
CA THR A 83 -7.59 9.96 20.48
C THR A 83 -6.78 11.07 21.13
N ALA A 84 -5.74 11.59 20.46
CA ALA A 84 -4.90 12.65 21.01
C ALA A 84 -5.64 13.99 21.21
N VAL A 85 -6.66 14.29 20.39
CA VAL A 85 -7.42 15.54 20.46
C VAL A 85 -8.63 15.43 21.39
N VAL A 86 -9.40 14.35 21.29
CA VAL A 86 -10.65 14.19 22.06
C VAL A 86 -10.37 13.82 23.51
N TYR A 87 -9.38 12.97 23.78
CA TYR A 87 -9.13 12.46 25.14
C TYR A 87 -8.81 13.58 26.17
N PRO A 88 -7.93 14.55 25.88
CA PRO A 88 -7.68 15.66 26.82
C PRO A 88 -8.91 16.53 27.06
N LEU A 89 -9.75 16.74 26.04
CA LEU A 89 -10.97 17.55 26.15
C LEU A 89 -11.98 16.95 27.14
N VAL A 90 -12.08 15.61 27.18
CA VAL A 90 -12.99 14.89 28.06
C VAL A 90 -12.51 14.88 29.52
N ASN A 91 -11.21 14.95 29.77
CA ASN A 91 -10.65 14.96 31.13
C ASN A 91 -10.68 16.34 31.81
N GLY A 92 -10.87 17.43 31.07
CA GLY A 92 -10.74 18.80 31.59
C GLY A 92 -12.03 19.62 31.66
N MET A 93 -13.17 19.08 31.20
CA MET A 93 -14.37 19.88 30.94
C MET A 93 -15.65 19.16 31.35
N TRP A 94 -16.72 19.93 31.57
CA TRP A 94 -18.04 19.35 31.83
C TRP A 94 -18.46 18.42 30.69
N TRP A 95 -19.06 17.27 31.06
CA TRP A 95 -19.30 16.16 30.12
C TRP A 95 -20.07 16.57 28.85
N VAL A 96 -21.01 17.52 28.96
CA VAL A 96 -21.79 18.04 27.83
C VAL A 96 -20.91 18.83 26.86
N THR A 97 -20.11 19.76 27.37
CA THR A 97 -19.21 20.59 26.54
C THR A 97 -18.09 19.76 25.95
N ALA A 98 -17.56 18.80 26.72
CA ALA A 98 -16.57 17.84 26.23
C ALA A 98 -17.11 16.99 25.07
N LEU A 99 -18.36 16.52 25.14
CA LEU A 99 -18.98 15.73 24.09
C LEU A 99 -19.19 16.57 22.82
N LEU A 100 -19.74 17.77 22.97
CA LEU A 100 -20.05 18.65 21.84
C LEU A 100 -18.78 19.13 21.11
N LEU A 101 -17.77 19.60 21.85
CA LEU A 101 -16.48 19.98 21.28
C LEU A 101 -15.69 18.77 20.79
N GLY A 102 -15.78 17.63 21.47
CA GLY A 102 -15.14 16.39 21.06
C GLY A 102 -15.61 15.91 19.70
N VAL A 103 -16.93 15.93 19.44
CA VAL A 103 -17.49 15.55 18.13
C VAL A 103 -17.05 16.51 17.03
N ILE A 104 -17.08 17.82 17.30
CA ILE A 104 -16.64 18.85 16.34
C ILE A 104 -15.14 18.71 16.04
N ALA A 105 -14.32 18.39 17.04
CA ALA A 105 -12.87 18.25 16.89
C ALA A 105 -12.45 16.89 16.31
N ALA A 106 -13.25 15.83 16.50
CA ALA A 106 -12.91 14.48 16.05
C ALA A 106 -12.81 14.37 14.53
N LEU A 107 -13.76 14.95 13.79
CA LEU A 107 -13.75 14.92 12.32
C LEU A 107 -12.50 15.57 11.69
N PRO A 108 -12.15 16.83 12.01
CA PRO A 108 -10.94 17.46 11.47
C PRO A 108 -9.67 16.76 11.97
N ALA A 109 -9.64 16.27 13.21
CA ALA A 109 -8.51 15.48 13.71
C ALA A 109 -8.34 14.16 12.92
N ALA A 110 -9.43 13.43 12.69
CA ALA A 110 -9.43 12.20 11.90
C ALA A 110 -8.95 12.46 10.48
N ALA A 111 -9.47 13.50 9.82
CA ALA A 111 -9.05 13.88 8.47
C ALA A 111 -7.57 14.25 8.41
N PHE A 112 -7.09 15.06 9.35
CA PHE A 112 -5.69 15.44 9.43
C PHE A 112 -4.77 14.23 9.66
N GLY A 113 -5.10 13.39 10.65
CA GLY A 113 -4.36 12.17 10.96
C GLY A 113 -4.33 11.20 9.77
N LEU A 114 -5.47 11.02 9.09
CA LEU A 114 -5.59 10.21 7.89
C LEU A 114 -4.68 10.72 6.78
N LEU A 115 -4.71 12.02 6.49
CA LEU A 115 -3.91 12.63 5.44
C LEU A 115 -2.41 12.50 5.71
N VAL A 116 -1.97 12.79 6.94
CA VAL A 116 -0.56 12.65 7.35
C VAL A 116 -0.12 11.19 7.26
N GLY A 117 -0.94 10.25 7.74
CA GLY A 117 -0.68 8.83 7.67
C GLY A 117 -0.55 8.31 6.23
N ILE A 118 -1.47 8.71 5.35
CA ILE A 118 -1.40 8.40 3.92
C ILE A 118 -0.16 9.01 3.28
N LEU A 119 0.17 10.27 3.60
CA LEU A 119 1.32 10.96 3.02
C LEU A 119 2.64 10.28 3.39
N LEU A 120 2.81 9.88 4.66
CA LEU A 120 3.99 9.14 5.12
C LEU A 120 4.15 7.81 4.38
N ALA A 121 3.05 7.07 4.22
CA ALA A 121 3.06 5.82 3.49
C ALA A 121 3.32 6.01 1.98
N ARG A 122 2.75 7.05 1.36
CA ARG A 122 3.03 7.42 -0.03
C ARG A 122 4.49 7.80 -0.22
N ARG A 123 5.08 8.51 0.75
CA ARG A 123 6.51 8.85 0.72
C ARG A 123 7.38 7.60 0.81
N ALA A 124 7.00 6.60 1.60
CA ALA A 124 7.69 5.30 1.60
C ALA A 124 7.60 4.61 0.23
N ASN A 125 6.43 4.64 -0.42
CA ASN A 125 6.26 4.09 -1.77
C ASN A 125 7.13 4.83 -2.80
N GLN A 126 7.15 6.16 -2.77
CA GLN A 126 7.96 6.97 -3.70
C GLN A 126 9.45 6.71 -3.52
N VAL A 127 9.94 6.62 -2.27
CA VAL A 127 11.35 6.34 -1.98
C VAL A 127 11.77 4.95 -2.47
N LEU A 128 10.85 3.99 -2.49
CA LEU A 128 11.12 2.63 -2.97
C LEU A 128 11.05 2.54 -4.50
N LEU A 129 9.98 3.06 -5.09
CA LEU A 129 9.57 2.79 -6.46
C LEU A 129 10.03 3.84 -7.48
N VAL A 130 10.59 4.98 -7.06
CA VAL A 130 10.95 6.07 -7.99
C VAL A 130 12.43 6.49 -7.83
N PRO A 131 13.27 6.32 -8.87
CA PRO A 131 13.04 5.53 -10.08
C PRO A 131 13.03 4.02 -9.78
N VAL A 132 12.29 3.25 -10.58
CA VAL A 132 12.33 1.77 -10.54
C VAL A 132 13.71 1.32 -11.00
N MET A 133 14.42 0.60 -10.12
CA MET A 133 15.74 0.05 -10.40
C MET A 133 15.64 -1.45 -10.67
N PRO A 134 16.47 -2.01 -11.57
CA PRO A 134 16.48 -3.45 -11.86
C PRO A 134 16.82 -4.29 -10.62
N GLU A 135 17.59 -3.73 -9.67
CA GLU A 135 17.91 -4.32 -8.36
C GLU A 135 16.67 -4.64 -7.50
N LEU A 136 15.50 -4.07 -7.80
CA LEU A 136 14.23 -4.43 -7.14
C LEU A 136 13.76 -5.85 -7.50
N ALA A 137 14.25 -6.43 -8.59
CA ALA A 137 13.94 -7.81 -8.98
C ALA A 137 14.34 -8.80 -7.88
N GLU A 138 15.50 -8.61 -7.25
CA GLU A 138 15.99 -9.50 -6.18
C GLU A 138 15.30 -9.24 -4.84
N SER A 139 14.52 -8.16 -4.74
CA SER A 139 13.87 -7.78 -3.50
C SER A 139 12.53 -8.49 -3.31
N PRO A 140 12.14 -8.81 -2.07
CA PRO A 140 10.84 -9.46 -1.78
C PRO A 140 9.63 -8.51 -1.92
N TYR A 141 9.83 -7.27 -2.37
CA TYR A 141 8.77 -6.29 -2.48
C TYR A 141 7.80 -6.60 -3.63
N GLU A 142 6.51 -6.43 -3.35
CA GLU A 142 5.47 -6.34 -4.38
C GLU A 142 5.67 -5.05 -5.20
N LEU A 143 5.90 -5.20 -6.50
CA LEU A 143 6.02 -4.11 -7.46
C LEU A 143 4.69 -3.94 -8.18
N MET A 144 4.22 -2.70 -8.35
CA MET A 144 2.92 -2.41 -8.95
C MET A 144 3.12 -1.58 -10.21
N PHE A 145 2.71 -2.13 -11.34
CA PHE A 145 2.73 -1.48 -12.64
C PHE A 145 1.31 -1.13 -13.07
N LEU A 146 1.12 0.09 -13.54
CA LEU A 146 -0.17 0.56 -14.06
C LEU A 146 -0.33 0.10 -15.51
N LEU A 147 -1.51 -0.43 -15.82
CA LEU A 147 -1.91 -0.78 -17.18
C LEU A 147 -2.57 0.42 -17.86
N ARG A 148 -2.10 0.77 -19.05
CA ARG A 148 -2.65 1.86 -19.88
C ARG A 148 -3.95 1.41 -20.54
N GLY A 149 -4.92 2.31 -20.71
CA GLY A 149 -6.20 2.00 -21.37
C GLY A 149 -7.19 1.20 -20.54
N LEU A 150 -6.74 0.72 -19.37
CA LEU A 150 -7.56 0.05 -18.39
C LEU A 150 -7.81 0.99 -17.21
N THR A 151 -9.09 1.28 -16.93
CA THR A 151 -9.46 2.08 -15.76
C THR A 151 -9.02 1.36 -14.49
N ARG A 152 -7.89 1.77 -13.90
CA ARG A 152 -7.29 1.16 -12.70
C ARG A 152 -6.95 -0.34 -12.88
N GLY A 153 -6.45 -0.71 -14.05
CA GLY A 153 -5.80 -2.02 -14.24
C GLY A 153 -4.37 -1.98 -13.68
N THR A 154 -3.99 -2.98 -12.88
CA THR A 154 -2.63 -3.07 -12.33
C THR A 154 -2.07 -4.47 -12.48
N VAL A 155 -0.75 -4.54 -12.71
CA VAL A 155 0.04 -5.76 -12.62
C VAL A 155 0.83 -5.69 -11.33
N LEU A 156 0.58 -6.64 -10.43
CA LEU A 156 1.30 -6.82 -9.19
C LEU A 156 2.33 -7.92 -9.39
N LEU A 157 3.60 -7.54 -9.42
CA LEU A 157 4.72 -8.46 -9.45
C LEU A 157 5.17 -8.72 -8.00
N GLY A 158 4.63 -9.79 -7.41
CA GLY A 158 5.04 -10.29 -6.11
C GLY A 158 6.32 -11.11 -6.18
N ALA A 159 6.79 -11.61 -5.03
CA ALA A 159 8.02 -12.41 -4.98
C ALA A 159 7.88 -13.67 -5.86
N ASP A 160 6.77 -14.41 -5.74
CA ASP A 160 6.55 -15.72 -6.38
C ASP A 160 5.44 -15.74 -7.43
N THR A 161 4.66 -14.67 -7.50
CA THR A 161 3.42 -14.62 -8.29
C THR A 161 3.30 -13.30 -9.03
N ILE A 162 2.76 -13.37 -10.25
CA ILE A 162 2.18 -12.21 -10.91
C ILE A 162 0.68 -12.24 -10.66
N GLU A 163 0.12 -11.10 -10.27
CA GLU A 163 -1.31 -10.92 -10.17
C GLU A 163 -1.75 -9.77 -11.05
N ILE A 164 -2.66 -10.04 -11.98
CA ILE A 164 -3.26 -9.04 -12.85
C ILE A 164 -4.63 -8.72 -12.26
N ARG A 165 -4.83 -7.46 -11.87
CA ARG A 165 -6.10 -7.00 -11.28
C ARG A 165 -6.75 -5.95 -12.17
N SER A 166 -8.06 -6.04 -12.32
CA SER A 166 -8.90 -4.91 -12.71
C SER A 166 -9.71 -4.45 -11.50
N THR A 167 -9.67 -3.14 -11.22
CA THR A 167 -10.56 -2.59 -10.19
C THR A 167 -11.96 -2.46 -10.79
N PRO A 168 -13.04 -2.85 -10.11
CA PRO A 168 -14.38 -2.81 -10.66
C PRO A 168 -14.76 -1.37 -11.03
N THR A 169 -15.32 -1.21 -12.22
CA THR A 169 -16.18 -0.08 -12.55
C THR A 169 -17.51 -0.26 -11.80
N ALA A 170 -18.31 0.80 -11.64
CA ALA A 170 -19.53 0.84 -10.82
C ALA A 170 -20.63 -0.22 -11.16
N ARG A 171 -20.38 -1.13 -12.11
CA ARG A 171 -21.27 -2.22 -12.57
C ARG A 171 -20.59 -3.59 -12.68
N GLY A 172 -19.30 -3.74 -12.37
CA GLY A 172 -18.53 -4.98 -12.63
C GLY A 172 -18.05 -5.69 -11.37
N GLU A 173 -17.91 -7.02 -11.45
CA GLU A 173 -17.26 -7.84 -10.41
C GLU A 173 -15.74 -7.61 -10.39
N HIS A 174 -15.13 -7.76 -9.20
CA HIS A 174 -13.68 -7.74 -9.03
C HIS A 174 -13.09 -8.94 -9.77
N GLN A 175 -12.32 -8.70 -10.83
CA GLN A 175 -11.62 -9.77 -11.53
C GLN A 175 -10.12 -9.64 -11.27
N SER A 176 -9.55 -10.69 -10.69
CA SER A 176 -8.12 -10.83 -10.44
C SER A 176 -7.69 -12.21 -10.88
N ARG A 177 -6.62 -12.30 -11.65
CA ARG A 177 -6.03 -13.58 -12.03
C ARG A 177 -4.57 -13.59 -11.63
N SER A 178 -4.17 -14.59 -10.86
CA SER A 178 -2.79 -14.77 -10.40
C SER A 178 -2.17 -15.98 -11.06
N TYR A 179 -0.92 -15.82 -11.49
CA TYR A 179 -0.10 -16.87 -12.05
C TYR A 179 1.20 -16.98 -11.23
N PRO A 180 1.64 -18.20 -10.89
CA PRO A 180 2.97 -18.37 -10.32
C PRO A 180 4.03 -18.04 -11.38
N LEU A 181 5.18 -17.49 -10.95
CA LEU A 181 6.27 -17.15 -11.86
C LEU A 181 6.79 -18.36 -12.65
N SER A 182 6.72 -19.56 -12.07
CA SER A 182 7.09 -20.81 -12.74
C SER A 182 6.20 -21.16 -13.95
N ALA A 183 4.97 -20.63 -13.99
CA ALA A 183 4.06 -20.87 -15.11
C ALA A 183 4.28 -19.91 -16.28
N ILE A 184 5.21 -18.95 -16.16
CA ILE A 184 5.54 -17.99 -17.22
C ILE A 184 6.54 -18.65 -18.17
N THR A 185 6.12 -18.81 -19.41
CA THR A 185 6.92 -19.44 -20.46
C THR A 185 7.74 -18.41 -21.23
N GLY A 186 7.25 -17.18 -21.36
CA GLY A 186 7.95 -16.10 -22.07
C GLY A 186 7.37 -14.71 -21.82
N THR A 187 8.22 -13.70 -22.00
CA THR A 187 7.93 -12.27 -21.88
C THR A 187 8.51 -11.56 -23.09
N PHE A 188 7.68 -10.80 -23.81
CA PHE A 188 8.10 -10.09 -25.03
C PHE A 188 7.66 -8.63 -24.99
N GLU A 189 8.52 -7.76 -25.51
CA GLU A 189 8.17 -6.36 -25.71
C GLU A 189 7.34 -6.21 -26.98
N ALA A 190 6.25 -5.47 -26.89
CA ALA A 190 5.38 -5.15 -28.01
C ALA A 190 5.05 -3.66 -28.02
N SER A 191 4.75 -3.13 -29.21
CA SER A 191 4.23 -1.76 -29.36
C SER A 191 2.87 -1.84 -30.03
N LEU A 192 1.85 -1.35 -29.34
CA LEU A 192 0.48 -1.39 -29.81
C LEU A 192 0.22 -0.20 -30.74
N SER A 193 -0.40 -0.47 -31.87
CA SER A 193 -0.91 0.56 -32.80
C SER A 193 -2.22 1.21 -32.31
N GLY A 194 -2.90 0.59 -31.35
CA GLY A 194 -4.20 1.03 -30.81
C GLY A 194 -5.42 0.49 -31.56
N ALA A 195 -5.24 -0.19 -32.70
CA ALA A 195 -6.32 -0.88 -33.43
C ALA A 195 -6.42 -2.38 -33.08
N GLU A 196 -5.48 -2.89 -32.28
CA GLU A 196 -5.34 -4.32 -31.99
C GLU A 196 -6.38 -4.82 -30.98
N ARG A 197 -6.94 -6.00 -31.24
CA ARG A 197 -7.76 -6.72 -30.26
C ARG A 197 -6.85 -7.34 -29.20
N LEU A 198 -6.82 -6.70 -28.04
CA LEU A 198 -6.03 -7.13 -26.90
C LEU A 198 -6.65 -8.36 -26.23
N LYS A 199 -5.84 -9.38 -25.99
CA LYS A 199 -6.20 -10.53 -25.16
C LYS A 199 -5.83 -10.22 -23.73
N PHE A 200 -6.84 -10.12 -22.87
CA PHE A 200 -6.67 -9.92 -21.44
C PHE A 200 -7.12 -11.16 -20.66
N PRO A 201 -6.46 -11.48 -19.52
CA PRO A 201 -6.83 -12.61 -18.66
C PRO A 201 -8.18 -12.44 -17.96
N ILE A 202 -8.81 -11.30 -18.19
CA ILE A 202 -9.99 -10.78 -17.52
C ILE A 202 -10.87 -10.21 -18.62
N ALA A 203 -12.20 -10.37 -18.49
CA ALA A 203 -13.13 -9.76 -19.42
C ALA A 203 -13.14 -8.24 -19.25
N ILE A 204 -12.44 -7.51 -20.12
CA ILE A 204 -12.38 -6.04 -20.06
C ILE A 204 -12.64 -5.42 -21.44
N THR A 205 -13.46 -4.37 -21.45
CA THR A 205 -13.63 -3.50 -22.61
C THR A 205 -12.50 -2.48 -22.62
N VAL A 206 -11.53 -2.66 -23.52
CA VAL A 206 -10.37 -1.78 -23.63
C VAL A 206 -10.55 -0.87 -24.83
N GLY A 207 -10.42 0.44 -24.61
CA GLY A 207 -10.32 1.40 -25.70
C GLY A 207 -8.96 1.28 -26.38
N GLY A 208 -8.93 1.49 -27.70
CA GLY A 208 -7.70 1.44 -28.48
C GLY A 208 -6.59 2.28 -27.85
N THR A 209 -5.52 1.65 -27.37
CA THR A 209 -4.46 2.32 -26.60
C THR A 209 -3.09 2.11 -27.23
N PRO A 210 -2.66 3.02 -28.12
CA PRO A 210 -1.35 2.93 -28.75
C PRO A 210 -0.21 3.09 -27.74
N GLY A 211 0.95 2.53 -28.05
CA GLY A 211 2.20 2.64 -27.29
C GLY A 211 2.72 1.30 -26.73
N PRO A 212 3.76 1.33 -25.87
CA PRO A 212 4.42 0.12 -25.37
C PRO A 212 3.47 -0.81 -24.59
N ALA A 213 3.75 -2.10 -24.67
CA ALA A 213 3.05 -3.20 -24.02
C ALA A 213 4.00 -4.39 -23.79
N VAL A 214 3.62 -5.25 -22.85
CA VAL A 214 4.29 -6.53 -22.61
C VAL A 214 3.37 -7.67 -23.01
N ILE A 215 3.87 -8.59 -23.82
CA ILE A 215 3.20 -9.88 -24.05
C ILE A 215 3.72 -10.85 -23.01
N LEU A 216 2.84 -11.27 -22.10
CA LEU A 216 3.12 -12.25 -21.06
C LEU A 216 2.51 -13.60 -21.47
N GLN A 217 3.35 -14.59 -21.72
CA GLN A 217 2.91 -15.97 -21.96
C GLN A 217 2.95 -16.74 -20.65
N ALA A 218 1.79 -17.17 -20.17
CA ALA A 218 1.67 -17.90 -18.91
C ALA A 218 0.64 -19.03 -19.02
N SER A 219 1.01 -20.23 -18.58
CA SER A 219 0.13 -21.42 -18.60
C SER A 219 -0.48 -21.75 -19.97
N GLY A 220 0.22 -21.44 -21.07
CA GLY A 220 -0.27 -21.65 -22.44
C GLY A 220 -1.23 -20.56 -22.96
N GLU A 221 -1.41 -19.46 -22.22
CA GLU A 221 -2.18 -18.30 -22.64
C GLU A 221 -1.27 -17.08 -22.86
N ASP A 222 -1.55 -16.30 -23.90
CA ASP A 222 -0.81 -15.08 -24.26
C ASP A 222 -1.62 -13.84 -23.89
N TRP A 223 -1.08 -13.04 -22.97
CA TRP A 223 -1.71 -11.83 -22.46
C TRP A 223 -0.98 -10.58 -22.92
N VAL A 224 -1.74 -9.57 -23.37
CA VAL A 224 -1.17 -8.29 -23.79
C VAL A 224 -1.42 -7.24 -22.72
N LEU A 225 -0.34 -6.74 -22.12
CA LEU A 225 -0.35 -5.84 -20.97
C LEU A 225 0.19 -4.45 -21.39
N PRO A 226 -0.69 -3.51 -21.77
CA PRO A 226 -0.26 -2.17 -22.16
C PRO A 226 0.33 -1.42 -20.95
N THR A 227 1.59 -1.02 -21.00
CA THR A 227 2.24 -0.28 -19.91
C THR A 227 3.38 0.58 -20.44
N ASN A 228 3.63 1.72 -19.80
CA ASN A 228 4.73 2.63 -20.19
C ASN A 228 6.10 2.13 -19.70
N GLU A 229 6.11 1.16 -18.78
CA GLU A 229 7.31 0.59 -18.17
C GLU A 229 7.58 -0.82 -18.70
N ALA A 230 7.26 -1.09 -19.98
CA ALA A 230 7.28 -2.43 -20.56
C ALA A 230 8.67 -3.08 -20.49
N ALA A 231 9.71 -2.37 -20.91
CA ALA A 231 11.10 -2.83 -20.83
C ALA A 231 11.53 -3.17 -19.39
N ILE A 232 11.19 -2.31 -18.42
CA ILE A 232 11.53 -2.51 -17.01
C ILE A 232 10.77 -3.72 -16.44
N LEU A 233 9.49 -3.87 -16.77
CA LEU A 233 8.68 -5.00 -16.32
C LEU A 233 9.24 -6.32 -16.86
N ILE A 234 9.64 -6.38 -18.13
CA ILE A 234 10.26 -7.57 -18.73
C ILE A 234 11.58 -7.91 -18.02
N GLU A 235 12.46 -6.93 -17.85
CA GLU A 235 13.76 -7.12 -17.18
C GLU A 235 13.58 -7.68 -15.76
N LEU A 236 12.64 -7.12 -14.98
CA LEU A 236 12.34 -7.60 -13.63
C LEU A 236 11.74 -9.02 -13.61
N LEU A 237 10.92 -9.35 -14.61
CA LEU A 237 10.31 -10.67 -14.74
C LEU A 237 11.33 -11.74 -15.11
N ASP A 238 12.17 -11.47 -16.09
CA ASP A 238 13.23 -12.39 -16.52
C ASP A 238 14.25 -12.61 -15.42
N HIS A 239 14.63 -11.57 -14.67
CA HIS A 239 15.54 -11.70 -13.54
C HIS A 239 14.94 -12.54 -12.40
N ARG A 240 13.66 -12.31 -12.04
CA ARG A 240 12.98 -13.11 -10.99
C ARG A 240 12.73 -14.55 -11.41
N ARG A 241 12.50 -14.79 -12.69
CA ARG A 241 12.34 -16.14 -13.25
C ARG A 241 13.66 -16.90 -13.23
N THR A 242 14.74 -16.29 -13.71
CA THR A 242 16.07 -16.93 -13.77
C THR A 242 16.65 -17.17 -12.39
N ALA A 243 16.42 -16.29 -11.42
CA ALA A 243 16.83 -16.50 -10.03
C ALA A 243 16.10 -17.67 -9.32
N LYS A 244 15.02 -18.20 -9.90
CA LYS A 244 14.18 -19.27 -9.34
C LYS A 244 14.15 -20.55 -10.16
N ALA A 245 14.68 -20.52 -11.37
CA ALA A 245 14.89 -21.69 -12.23
C ALA A 245 16.13 -22.46 -11.75
#